data_AF-A0A803MM17-F1
#
_entry.id   AF-A0A803MM17-F1
#
_cell.length_a   1.000
_cell.length_b   1.000
_cell.length_c   1.000
_cell.angle_alpha   90.00
_cell.angle_beta   90.00
_cell.angle_gamma   90.00
#
_symmetry.space_group_name_H-M   'P 1'
#
loop_
_entity.id
_entity.type
_entity.pdbx_description
1 polymer ?
#
loop_
_entity_poly.entity_id
_entity_poly.type
_entity_poly.pdbx_seq_one_letter_code
_entity_poly.pdbx_strand_id
1 'polypeptide(L)'
;MAQGSGSSARLGVLLGILLYLLAAKPIFAAEYKVVFNYFKERHNVAVLTKEGYDSCTAPSGSIVYQTGHDEIRLDPGQSYFICTTPGHCENGMKIAINASDSN
;
A
#
# COMPACT_ATOMS: atom_id res chain seq x y z
N MET A 1 -5.31 56.03 29.82
CA MET A 1 -5.47 54.61 30.20
C MET A 1 -6.13 53.92 29.02
N ALA A 2 -5.44 52.98 28.39
CA ALA A 2 -5.84 52.32 27.16
C ALA A 2 -6.73 51.11 27.46
N GLN A 3 -7.86 50.97 26.76
CA GLN A 3 -8.52 49.69 26.51
C GLN A 3 -9.24 49.77 25.15
N GLY A 4 -8.62 49.21 24.11
CA GLY A 4 -9.22 49.00 22.79
C GLY A 4 -9.70 47.56 22.69
N SER A 5 -11.01 47.34 22.55
CA SER A 5 -11.59 45.99 22.45
C SER A 5 -11.38 45.43 21.04
N GLY A 6 -10.61 44.34 20.97
CA GLY A 6 -10.31 43.62 19.74
C GLY A 6 -11.53 42.89 19.16
N SER A 7 -11.73 43.06 17.86
CA SER A 7 -12.67 42.26 17.06
C SER A 7 -12.20 42.06 15.61
N SER A 8 -10.89 41.97 15.37
CA SER A 8 -10.34 41.70 14.02
C SER A 8 -9.61 40.35 13.88
N ALA A 9 -9.64 39.50 14.92
CA ALA A 9 -8.94 38.20 14.90
C ALA A 9 -9.84 37.01 14.50
N ARG A 10 -11.16 37.18 14.40
CA ARG A 10 -12.08 36.03 14.31
C ARG A 10 -12.23 35.45 12.91
N LEU A 11 -12.16 36.27 11.85
CA LEU A 11 -12.35 35.80 10.48
C LEU A 11 -11.11 35.08 9.93
N GLY A 12 -9.91 35.57 10.27
CA GLY A 12 -8.64 34.93 9.89
C GLY A 12 -8.41 33.58 10.58
N VAL A 13 -8.85 33.43 11.84
CA VAL A 13 -8.76 32.16 12.58
C VAL A 13 -9.75 31.13 12.02
N LEU A 14 -10.98 31.52 11.66
CA LEU A 14 -11.98 30.63 11.06
C LEU A 14 -11.55 30.12 9.67
N LEU A 15 -11.05 31.00 8.81
CA LEU A 15 -10.49 30.63 7.50
C LEU A 15 -9.24 29.74 7.65
N GLY A 16 -8.37 30.04 8.63
CA GLY A 16 -7.19 29.23 8.95
C GLY A 16 -7.54 27.83 9.47
N ILE A 17 -8.54 27.71 10.35
CA ILE A 17 -9.04 26.41 10.85
C ILE A 17 -9.70 25.61 9.72
N LEU A 18 -10.52 26.25 8.89
CA LEU A 18 -11.17 25.58 7.76
C LEU A 18 -10.14 25.06 6.75
N LEU A 19 -9.11 25.86 6.45
CA LEU A 19 -7.99 25.46 5.60
C LEU A 19 -7.17 24.32 6.25
N TYR A 20 -6.94 24.36 7.56
CA TYR A 20 -6.27 23.28 8.30
C TYR A 20 -7.06 21.97 8.30
N LEU A 21 -8.38 22.01 8.45
CA LEU A 21 -9.25 20.82 8.41
C LEU A 21 -9.34 20.22 7.00
N LEU A 22 -9.33 21.04 5.95
CA LEU A 22 -9.28 20.58 4.56
C LEU A 22 -7.89 20.04 4.16
N ALA A 23 -6.82 20.51 4.81
CA ALA A 23 -5.45 20.06 4.60
C ALA A 23 -5.04 18.91 5.54
N ALA A 24 -5.85 18.58 6.55
CA ALA A 24 -5.66 17.40 7.37
C ALA A 24 -5.92 16.16 6.51
N LYS A 25 -4.85 15.61 5.93
CA LYS A 25 -4.84 14.25 5.37
C LYS A 25 -5.51 13.34 6.40
N PRO A 26 -6.49 12.49 6.02
CA PRO A 26 -7.07 11.55 6.96
C PRO A 26 -5.94 10.72 7.58
N ILE A 27 -5.82 10.76 8.91
CA ILE A 27 -4.64 10.27 9.65
C ILE A 27 -4.52 8.74 9.65
N PHE A 28 -5.46 8.00 9.04
CA PHE A 28 -5.41 6.53 9.03
C PHE A 28 -5.86 5.93 7.70
N ALA A 29 -5.16 6.22 6.61
CA ALA A 29 -5.03 5.20 5.58
C ALA A 29 -3.86 4.31 6.02
N ALA A 30 -4.14 3.22 6.76
CA ALA A 30 -3.13 2.24 7.09
C ALA A 30 -2.41 1.82 5.80
N GLU A 31 -1.13 2.16 5.69
CA GLU A 31 -0.31 1.77 4.56
C GLU A 31 0.34 0.43 4.89
N TYR A 32 -0.38 -0.66 4.63
CA TYR A 32 0.25 -1.97 4.73
C TYR A 32 1.33 -2.09 3.64
N LYS A 33 2.50 -2.58 4.02
CA LYS A 33 3.62 -2.82 3.11
C LYS A 33 4.16 -4.21 3.34
N VAL A 34 4.52 -4.88 2.27
CA VAL A 34 5.30 -6.12 2.29
C VAL A 34 6.61 -5.89 1.56
N VAL A 35 7.68 -6.48 2.08
CA VAL A 35 9.01 -6.42 1.48
C VAL A 35 9.41 -7.83 1.06
N PHE A 36 9.71 -8.01 -0.23
CA PHE A 36 10.23 -9.25 -0.78
C PHE A 36 11.73 -9.14 -1.03
N ASN A 37 12.51 -9.96 -0.33
CA ASN A 37 13.95 -10.09 -0.54
C ASN A 37 14.26 -11.44 -1.20
N TYR A 38 14.94 -11.43 -2.34
CA TYR A 38 15.28 -12.65 -3.08
C TYR A 38 16.48 -12.45 -4.03
N PHE A 39 17.10 -13.54 -4.46
CA PHE A 39 18.11 -13.50 -5.53
C PHE A 39 17.43 -13.18 -6.87
N LYS A 40 17.59 -11.95 -7.35
CA LYS A 40 16.92 -11.46 -8.57
C LYS A 40 17.18 -12.29 -9.85
N GLU A 41 18.32 -12.99 -9.90
CA GLU A 41 18.67 -13.87 -11.03
C GLU A 41 17.90 -15.20 -11.02
N ARG A 42 17.18 -15.51 -9.94
CA ARG A 42 16.51 -16.80 -9.70
C ARG A 42 15.02 -16.66 -9.48
N HIS A 43 14.59 -15.52 -8.93
CA HIS A 43 13.23 -15.32 -8.46
C HIS A 43 12.72 -13.94 -8.85
N ASN A 44 11.40 -13.79 -8.76
CA ASN A 44 10.65 -12.57 -9.00
C ASN A 44 9.35 -12.64 -8.20
N VAL A 45 8.57 -11.56 -8.23
CA VAL A 45 7.28 -11.46 -7.56
C VAL A 45 6.23 -10.97 -8.55
N ALA A 46 5.23 -11.77 -8.86
CA ALA A 46 4.07 -11.36 -9.65
C ALA A 46 2.84 -11.18 -8.75
N VAL A 47 2.10 -10.09 -8.95
CA VAL A 47 0.84 -9.80 -8.23
C VAL A 47 -0.33 -10.31 -9.05
N LEU A 48 -1.17 -11.16 -8.46
CA LEU A 48 -2.22 -11.87 -9.19
C LEU A 48 -3.58 -11.82 -8.48
N THR A 49 -4.60 -12.21 -9.24
CA THR A 49 -5.90 -12.62 -8.68
C THR A 49 -5.76 -13.96 -7.97
N LYS A 50 -6.79 -14.34 -7.21
CA LYS A 50 -6.86 -15.68 -6.59
C LYS A 50 -6.74 -16.81 -7.63
N GLU A 51 -7.36 -16.64 -8.81
CA GLU A 51 -7.30 -17.64 -9.88
C GLU A 51 -5.88 -17.81 -10.43
N GLY A 52 -5.17 -16.70 -10.71
CA GLY A 52 -3.77 -16.77 -11.16
C GLY A 52 -2.85 -17.37 -10.10
N TYR A 53 -3.10 -17.08 -8.82
CA TYR A 53 -2.40 -17.68 -7.70
C TYR A 53 -2.62 -19.20 -7.61
N ASP A 54 -3.88 -19.65 -7.67
CA ASP A 54 -4.24 -21.07 -7.55
C ASP A 54 -3.71 -21.89 -8.75
N SER A 55 -3.77 -21.32 -9.95
CA SER A 55 -3.30 -21.94 -11.19
C SER A 55 -1.81 -21.73 -11.49
N CYS A 56 -1.08 -20.99 -10.64
CA CYS A 56 0.31 -20.61 -10.88
C CYS A 56 0.56 -19.93 -12.23
N THR A 57 -0.43 -19.16 -12.72
CA THR A 57 -0.41 -18.54 -14.04
C THR A 57 -0.46 -17.03 -13.93
N ALA A 58 0.55 -16.35 -14.50
CA ALA A 58 0.57 -14.90 -14.65
C ALA A 58 0.19 -14.52 -16.09
N PRO A 59 -1.02 -13.98 -16.35
CA PRO A 59 -1.41 -13.55 -17.69
C PRO A 59 -0.57 -12.37 -18.20
N SER A 60 -0.56 -12.18 -19.52
CA SER A 60 0.10 -11.04 -20.14
C SER A 60 -0.39 -9.71 -19.55
N GLY A 61 0.55 -8.84 -19.17
CA GLY A 61 0.26 -7.57 -18.52
C GLY A 61 0.20 -7.64 -16.98
N SER A 62 0.41 -8.81 -16.37
CA SER A 62 0.61 -8.91 -14.92
C SER A 62 1.79 -8.05 -14.47
N ILE A 63 1.66 -7.43 -13.31
CA ILE A 63 2.76 -6.69 -12.68
C ILE A 63 3.75 -7.71 -12.12
N VAL A 64 5.00 -7.64 -12.59
CA VAL A 64 6.09 -8.50 -12.16
C VAL A 64 7.26 -7.65 -11.68
N TYR A 65 7.61 -7.81 -10.42
CA TYR A 65 8.75 -7.17 -9.78
C TYR A 65 9.98 -8.08 -9.81
N GLN A 66 11.15 -7.51 -10.06
CA GLN A 66 12.40 -8.25 -10.35
C GLN A 66 13.65 -7.57 -9.75
N THR A 67 13.49 -6.69 -8.75
CA THR A 67 14.65 -5.94 -8.23
C THR A 67 15.50 -6.77 -7.26
N GLY A 68 14.92 -7.81 -6.66
CA GLY A 68 15.50 -8.56 -5.54
C GLY A 68 15.21 -7.95 -4.16
N HIS A 69 14.66 -6.73 -4.12
CA HIS A 69 14.20 -6.02 -2.94
C HIS A 69 12.95 -5.18 -3.30
N ASP A 70 11.78 -5.83 -3.33
CA ASP A 70 10.55 -5.17 -3.75
C ASP A 70 9.71 -4.77 -2.55
N GLU A 71 9.47 -3.46 -2.41
CA GLU A 71 8.50 -2.92 -1.46
C GLU A 71 7.15 -2.73 -2.16
N ILE A 72 6.14 -3.51 -1.75
CA ILE A 72 4.81 -3.49 -2.34
C ILE A 72 3.82 -3.02 -1.30
N ARG A 73 3.07 -1.96 -1.63
CA ARG A 73 1.94 -1.51 -0.84
C ARG A 73 0.78 -2.51 -1.01
N LEU A 74 0.17 -2.91 0.10
CA LEU A 74 -1.02 -3.74 0.12
C LEU A 74 -2.25 -2.88 0.36
N ASP A 75 -3.31 -3.16 -0.40
CA ASP A 75 -4.64 -2.70 -0.06
C ASP A 75 -5.24 -3.61 1.03
N PRO A 76 -6.17 -3.11 1.85
CA PRO A 76 -6.90 -3.94 2.80
C PRO A 76 -7.53 -5.17 2.13
N GLY A 77 -7.43 -6.32 2.77
CA GLY A 77 -7.92 -7.61 2.26
C GLY A 77 -6.83 -8.50 1.68
N GLN A 78 -7.24 -9.42 0.81
CA GLN A 78 -6.38 -10.47 0.27
C GLN A 78 -5.56 -9.97 -0.93
N SER A 79 -4.24 -10.14 -0.84
CA SER A 79 -3.29 -9.97 -1.94
C SER A 79 -2.58 -11.30 -2.22
N TYR A 80 -2.36 -11.63 -3.49
CA TYR A 80 -1.77 -12.89 -3.90
C TYR A 80 -0.51 -12.68 -4.72
N PHE A 81 0.54 -13.42 -4.37
CA PHE A 81 1.86 -13.30 -4.97
C PHE A 81 2.41 -14.68 -5.33
N ILE A 82 3.07 -14.76 -6.49
CA ILE A 82 3.80 -15.96 -6.91
C ILE A 82 5.18 -15.58 -7.45
N CYS A 83 6.09 -16.56 -7.50
CA CYS A 83 7.24 -16.50 -8.39
C CYS A 83 6.89 -17.16 -9.73
N THR A 84 7.14 -16.48 -10.85
CA THR A 84 6.82 -16.98 -12.20
C THR A 84 7.97 -17.74 -12.86
N THR A 85 9.11 -17.90 -12.17
CA THR A 85 10.19 -18.78 -12.64
C THR A 85 9.64 -20.21 -12.77
N PRO A 86 9.89 -20.92 -13.89
CA PRO A 86 9.30 -22.23 -14.16
C PRO A 86 9.47 -23.22 -13.00
N GLY A 87 8.35 -23.79 -12.54
CA GLY A 87 8.31 -24.78 -11.47
C GLY A 87 8.34 -24.19 -10.05
N HIS A 88 8.66 -22.90 -9.86
CA HIS A 88 8.78 -22.35 -8.51
C HIS A 88 7.43 -22.24 -7.81
N CYS A 89 6.40 -21.73 -8.49
CA CYS A 89 5.06 -21.59 -7.90
C CYS A 89 4.44 -22.96 -7.57
N GLU A 90 4.58 -23.93 -8.48
CA GLU A 90 4.05 -25.29 -8.33
C GLU A 90 4.71 -26.02 -7.16
N ASN A 91 5.99 -25.72 -6.89
CA ASN A 91 6.73 -26.22 -5.73
C ASN A 91 6.49 -25.39 -4.45
N GLY A 92 5.52 -24.48 -4.44
CA GLY A 92 5.07 -23.76 -3.25
C GLY A 92 5.64 -22.35 -3.08
N MET A 93 6.35 -21.80 -4.07
CA MET A 93 6.83 -20.41 -4.03
C MET A 93 5.71 -19.42 -4.39
N LYS A 94 4.74 -19.33 -3.47
CA LYS A 94 3.55 -18.49 -3.55
C LYS A 94 3.11 -18.07 -2.16
N ILE A 95 2.63 -16.84 -1.99
CA ILE A 95 2.13 -16.32 -0.72
C ILE A 95 0.82 -15.55 -0.90
N ALA A 96 -0.12 -15.78 0.01
CA ALA A 96 -1.35 -15.01 0.13
C ALA A 96 -1.29 -14.21 1.43
N ILE A 97 -1.53 -12.91 1.36
CA ILE A 97 -1.45 -11.99 2.51
C ILE A 97 -2.81 -11.36 2.72
N ASN A 98 -3.33 -11.42 3.95
CA ASN A 98 -4.49 -10.64 4.36
C ASN A 98 -4.02 -9.39 5.09
N ALA A 99 -4.17 -8.23 4.48
CA ALA A 99 -3.91 -6.96 5.14
C ALA A 99 -5.17 -6.49 5.86
N SER A 100 -5.16 -6.49 7.18
CA SER A 100 -6.28 -6.00 8.00
C SER A 100 -5.77 -5.29 9.24
N ASP A 101 -6.50 -4.30 9.72
CA ASP A 101 -6.16 -3.63 10.97
C ASP A 101 -6.27 -4.66 12.08
N SER A 102 -5.19 -4.79 12.86
CA SER A 102 -5.21 -5.54 14.11
C SER A 102 -5.93 -4.63 15.11
N ASN A 103 -7.26 -4.79 15.17
CA ASN A 103 -8.15 -4.10 16.10
C ASN A 103 -7.62 -4.09 17.54
#